data_AF-A0A3M1WD61-F1
#
_entry.id   AF-A0A3M1WD61-F1
#
_cell.length_a   1.000
_cell.length_b   1.000
_cell.length_c   1.000
_cell.angle_alpha   90.00
_cell.angle_beta   90.00
_cell.angle_gamma   90.00
#
_symmetry.space_group_name_H-M   'P 1'
#
loop_
_entity.id
_entity.type
_entity.pdbx_description
1 polymer ?
#
loop_
_entity_poly.entity_id
_entity_poly.type
_entity_poly.pdbx_seq_one_letter_code
_entity_poly.pdbx_strand_id
1 'polypeptide(L)'
;MNLADDLPLPHDEYVTELAERIGAPPPQILTPVQAQALLSPAMLDFFRDSKRVSNRRLHAELLPRLRYPDFRSAIEDLLREGADG
;
A
#
# COMPACT_ATOMS: atom_id res chain seq x y z
N MET A 1 -0.65 -1.10 -20.09
CA MET A 1 -1.52 -0.20 -19.31
C MET A 1 -1.32 -0.55 -17.85
N ASN A 2 -1.15 0.43 -16.97
CA ASN A 2 -0.92 0.18 -15.56
C ASN A 2 -2.24 0.21 -14.80
N LEU A 3 -2.39 -0.70 -13.85
CA LEU A 3 -3.51 -0.78 -12.93
C LEU A 3 -2.97 -0.53 -11.53
N ALA A 4 -3.16 0.68 -11.02
CA ALA A 4 -2.79 1.12 -9.70
C ALA A 4 -3.81 2.16 -9.24
N ASP A 5 -3.93 2.35 -7.93
CA ASP A 5 -4.70 3.46 -7.36
C ASP A 5 -4.04 4.82 -7.67
N ASP A 6 -4.65 5.91 -7.20
CA ASP A 6 -4.21 7.29 -7.45
C ASP A 6 -3.18 7.77 -6.41
N LEU A 7 -2.83 6.94 -5.43
CA LEU A 7 -2.03 7.32 -4.27
C LEU A 7 -0.72 6.52 -4.16
N PRO A 8 0.34 6.95 -4.85
CA PRO A 8 1.66 6.39 -4.61
C PRO A 8 2.16 6.78 -3.21
N LEU A 9 2.39 5.79 -2.35
CA LEU A 9 2.82 5.96 -0.96
C LEU A 9 4.06 5.09 -0.66
N PRO A 10 5.01 5.57 0.18
CA PRO A 10 6.05 4.72 0.74
C PRO A 10 5.43 3.53 1.50
N HIS A 11 6.09 2.37 1.45
CA HIS A 11 5.55 1.15 2.04
C HIS A 11 5.40 1.27 3.56
N ASP A 12 6.37 1.86 4.25
CA ASP A 12 6.38 2.09 5.70
C ASP A 12 5.25 3.01 6.14
N GLU A 13 5.00 4.10 5.41
CA GLU A 13 3.85 4.97 5.64
C GLU A 13 2.52 4.21 5.47
N TYR A 14 2.38 3.43 4.40
CA TYR A 14 1.19 2.61 4.15
C TYR A 14 0.90 1.63 5.29
N VAL A 15 1.88 0.82 5.68
CA VAL A 15 1.65 -0.22 6.71
C VAL A 15 1.43 0.36 8.10
N THR A 16 2.03 1.52 8.38
CA THR A 16 1.84 2.22 9.67
C THR A 16 0.43 2.76 9.77
N GLU A 17 -0.03 3.51 8.77
CA GLU A 17 -1.39 4.06 8.78
C GLU A 17 -2.46 2.95 8.73
N LEU A 18 -2.22 1.88 7.97
CA LEU A 18 -3.12 0.73 7.96
C LEU A 18 -3.24 0.09 9.34
N ALA A 19 -2.12 -0.15 10.04
CA ALA A 19 -2.11 -0.75 11.37
C ALA A 19 -2.93 0.08 12.37
N GLU A 20 -2.77 1.40 12.35
CA GLU A 20 -3.56 2.32 13.18
C GLU A 20 -5.06 2.21 12.90
N ARG A 21 -5.45 2.20 11.62
CA ARG A 21 -6.86 2.14 11.19
C ARG A 21 -7.56 0.84 11.60
N ILE A 22 -6.84 -0.28 11.58
CA ILE A 22 -7.40 -1.60 11.93
C ILE A 22 -7.18 -1.97 13.41
N GLY A 23 -6.57 -1.09 14.21
CA GLY A 23 -6.26 -1.36 15.62
C GLY A 23 -5.19 -2.43 15.84
N ALA A 24 -4.31 -2.65 14.87
CA ALA A 24 -3.19 -3.57 14.99
C ALA A 24 -1.98 -2.90 15.68
N PRO A 25 -1.04 -3.69 16.24
CA PRO A 25 0.23 -3.15 16.72
C PRO A 25 1.00 -2.43 15.61
N PRO A 26 1.75 -1.36 15.94
CA PRO A 26 2.56 -0.66 14.95
C PRO A 26 3.62 -1.59 14.33
N PRO A 27 3.92 -1.46 13.03
CA PRO A 27 4.89 -2.31 12.36
C PRO A 27 6.32 -2.05 12.86
N GLN A 28 7.16 -3.07 12.83
CA GLN A 28 8.59 -2.90 13.07
C GLN A 28 9.26 -2.33 11.80
N ILE A 29 9.85 -1.14 11.92
CA ILE A 29 10.62 -0.53 10.84
C ILE A 29 12.09 -0.90 11.01
N LEU A 30 12.64 -1.61 10.01
CA LEU A 30 14.02 -2.06 10.02
C LEU A 30 14.94 -0.99 9.42
N THR A 31 16.06 -0.73 10.08
CA THR A 31 17.19 -0.02 9.47
C THR A 31 17.80 -0.87 8.36
N PRO A 32 18.57 -0.28 7.42
CA PRO A 32 19.26 -1.06 6.38
C PRO A 32 20.15 -2.19 6.92
N VAL A 33 20.83 -1.95 8.05
CA VAL A 33 21.68 -2.96 8.71
C VAL A 33 20.84 -4.11 9.27
N GLN A 34 19.73 -3.80 9.94
CA GLN A 34 18.81 -4.81 10.46
C GLN A 34 18.16 -5.60 9.31
N ALA A 35 17.75 -4.92 8.25
CA ALA A 35 17.18 -5.56 7.06
C ALA A 35 18.16 -6.57 6.45
N GLN A 36 19.44 -6.20 6.31
CA GLN A 36 20.47 -7.09 5.77
C GLN A 36 20.69 -8.35 6.63
N ALA A 37 20.48 -8.25 7.95
CA ALA A 37 20.63 -9.35 8.89
C ALA A 37 19.37 -10.23 9.02
N LEU A 38 18.18 -9.66 8.81
CA LEU A 38 16.90 -10.30 9.12
C LEU A 38 16.11 -10.74 7.88
N LEU A 39 16.31 -10.12 6.73
CA LEU A 39 15.56 -10.40 5.51
C LEU A 39 16.30 -11.38 4.60
N SER A 40 15.55 -12.19 3.86
CA SER A 40 16.11 -13.04 2.81
C SER A 40 16.65 -12.20 1.65
N PRO A 41 17.59 -12.73 0.84
CA PRO A 41 18.07 -12.03 -0.36
C PRO A 41 16.95 -11.56 -1.29
N ALA A 42 15.92 -12.39 -1.48
CA ALA A 42 14.77 -12.06 -2.31
C ALA A 42 13.93 -10.90 -1.74
N MET A 43 13.75 -10.83 -0.42
CA MET A 43 13.08 -9.70 0.22
C MET A 43 13.91 -8.41 0.10
N LEU A 44 15.24 -8.50 0.24
CA LEU A 44 16.14 -7.37 0.03
C LEU A 44 16.12 -6.88 -1.42
N ASP A 45 16.03 -7.78 -2.40
CA ASP A 45 15.85 -7.42 -3.81
C ASP A 45 14.51 -6.71 -4.04
N PHE A 46 13.43 -7.18 -3.41
CA PHE A 46 12.13 -6.54 -3.51
C PHE A 46 12.14 -5.10 -2.98
N PHE A 47 12.65 -4.87 -1.77
CA PHE A 47 12.69 -3.53 -1.16
C PHE A 47 13.74 -2.59 -1.77
N ARG A 48 14.61 -3.08 -2.66
CA ARG A 48 15.56 -2.24 -3.41
C ARG A 48 14.92 -1.45 -4.54
N ASP A 49 13.77 -1.88 -5.06
CA ASP A 49 13.02 -1.13 -6.07
C ASP A 49 11.95 -0.25 -5.41
N SER A 50 11.93 1.03 -5.77
CA SER A 50 10.89 1.97 -5.34
C SER A 50 10.58 2.94 -6.47
N LYS A 51 9.35 2.88 -6.97
CA LYS A 51 8.89 3.66 -8.12
C LYS A 51 7.43 4.05 -7.98
N ARG A 52 7.10 5.19 -8.58
CA ARG A 52 5.71 5.63 -8.76
C ARG A 52 5.21 5.12 -10.11
N VAL A 53 4.03 4.52 -10.11
CA VAL A 53 3.40 3.97 -11.32
C VAL A 53 2.31 4.93 -11.79
N SER A 54 2.44 5.48 -13.00
CA SER A 54 1.37 6.31 -13.57
C SER A 54 0.23 5.43 -14.08
N ASN A 55 -0.99 5.66 -13.61
CA ASN A 55 -2.22 5.04 -14.09
C ASN A 55 -3.00 5.93 -15.09
N ARG A 56 -2.41 7.05 -15.58
CA ARG A 56 -3.10 8.03 -16.45
C ARG A 56 -3.86 7.40 -17.63
N ARG A 57 -3.29 6.35 -18.23
CA ARG A 57 -3.91 5.65 -19.37
C ARG A 57 -5.17 4.88 -18.97
N LEU A 58 -5.24 4.33 -17.76
CA LEU A 58 -6.43 3.70 -17.19
C LEU A 58 -7.58 4.72 -17.12
N HIS A 59 -7.32 5.91 -16.57
CA HIS A 59 -8.33 6.96 -16.46
C HIS A 59 -8.80 7.49 -17.81
N ALA A 60 -7.88 7.63 -18.78
CA ALA A 60 -8.20 8.16 -20.09
C ALA A 60 -9.04 7.18 -20.93
N GLU A 61 -8.77 5.87 -20.84
CA GLU A 61 -9.31 4.90 -21.79
C GLU A 61 -10.42 4.01 -21.21
N LEU A 62 -10.43 3.71 -19.90
CA LEU A 62 -11.30 2.65 -19.35
C LEU A 62 -12.08 3.05 -18.10
N LEU A 63 -11.44 3.66 -17.10
CA LEU A 63 -12.04 3.96 -15.80
C LEU A 63 -11.66 5.38 -15.35
N PRO A 64 -12.42 6.41 -15.78
CA PRO A 64 -12.12 7.80 -15.45
C PRO A 64 -12.08 8.08 -13.94
N ARG A 65 -12.85 7.33 -13.14
CA ARG A 65 -12.89 7.41 -11.68
C ARG A 65 -12.83 6.01 -11.08
N LEU A 66 -11.91 5.80 -10.13
CA LEU A 66 -11.83 4.57 -9.36
C LEU A 66 -12.85 4.61 -8.22
N ARG A 67 -13.43 3.45 -7.88
CA ARG A 67 -14.25 3.31 -6.67
C ARG A 67 -13.42 3.55 -5.41
N TYR A 68 -12.19 3.06 -5.41
CA TYR A 68 -11.19 3.26 -4.37
C TYR A 68 -9.95 3.91 -5.01
N PRO A 69 -9.90 5.25 -5.07
CA PRO A 69 -8.73 5.96 -5.59
C PRO A 69 -7.52 5.87 -4.64
N ASP A 70 -7.72 5.42 -3.41
CA ASP A 70 -6.67 5.17 -2.43
C ASP A 70 -7.07 4.01 -1.50
N PHE A 71 -6.12 3.53 -0.71
CA PHE A 71 -6.39 2.50 0.27
C PHE A 71 -7.30 2.96 1.43
N ARG A 72 -7.36 4.27 1.72
CA ARG A 72 -8.11 4.81 2.87
C ARG A 72 -9.60 4.61 2.66
N SER A 73 -10.09 5.01 1.49
CA SER A 73 -11.47 4.79 1.06
C SER A 73 -11.84 3.30 1.02
N ALA A 74 -10.92 2.43 0.59
CA ALA A 74 -11.15 0.98 0.60
C ALA A 74 -11.27 0.41 2.02
N ILE A 75 -10.36 0.78 2.93
CA ILE A 75 -10.35 0.28 4.31
C ILE A 75 -11.57 0.76 5.08
N GLU A 76 -12.00 2.00 4.89
CA GLU A 76 -13.21 2.52 5.54
C GLU A 76 -14.47 1.75 5.12
N ASP A 77 -14.58 1.37 3.84
CA ASP A 77 -15.67 0.53 3.36
C ASP A 77 -15.56 -0.92 3.88
N LEU A 78 -14.36 -1.51 3.87
CA LEU A 78 -14.14 -2.87 4.39
C LEU A 78 -14.44 -2.99 5.89
N LEU A 79 -14.06 -1.99 6.69
CA LEU A 79 -14.36 -1.98 8.12
C LEU A 79 -15.86 -1.84 8.40
N ARG A 80 -16.59 -1.14 7.53
CA ARG A 80 -18.06 -1.05 7.62
C ARG A 80 -18.70 -2.40 7.31
N GLU A 81 -18.30 -3.05 6.22
CA GLU A 81 -18.81 -4.37 5.83
C GLU A 81 -18.48 -5.44 6.89
N GLY A 82 -17.32 -5.38 7.53
CA GLY A 82 -16.93 -6.31 8.58
C GLY A 82 -17.60 -6.09 9.93
N ALA A 83 -18.21 -4.93 10.19
CA ALA A 83 -18.94 -4.63 11.42
C ALA A 83 -20.41 -5.09 11.37
N ASP A 84 -20.94 -5.34 10.17
CA ASP A 84 -22.32 -5.77 9.93
C ASP A 84 -22.45 -7.32 9.84
N GLY A 85 -21.37 -8.06 10.12
CA GLY A 85 -21.27 -9.52 10.05
C GLY A 85 -21.16 -10.24 11.39
#